data_AF-A0AA89CAE3-F1
#
_entry.id   AF-A0AA89CAE3-F1
#
_cell.length_a   1.000
_cell.length_b   1.000
_cell.length_c   1.000
_cell.angle_alpha   90.00
_cell.angle_beta   90.00
_cell.angle_gamma   90.00
#
_symmetry.space_group_name_H-M   'P 1'
#
loop_
_entity.id
_entity.type
_entity.pdbx_description
1 polymer ?
#
loop_
_entity_poly.entity_id
_entity_poly.type
_entity_poly.pdbx_seq_one_letter_code
_entity_poly.pdbx_strand_id
1 'polypeptide(L)'
;MITSHCDADQEQVGGGDGNDENVVIQQNHRFMDKSAVKRKANHRFFYPNETDKYDLLSFFTKMRPEIGDHLKERCRLLQHLKWYLVVNVELQRESNLGETDTSQPYFHSGTFFMLSEKDDLDHNFNKAFQAMFKDQDGG
;
A
#
# COMPACT_ATOMS: atom_id res chain seq x y z
N MET A 1 8.35 -0.22 1.39
CA MET A 1 9.01 -1.00 0.32
C MET A 1 8.55 -2.44 0.48
N ILE A 2 8.20 -3.13 -0.61
CA ILE A 2 7.62 -4.47 -0.55
C ILE A 2 8.37 -5.44 -1.45
N THR A 3 8.87 -6.51 -0.86
CA THR A 3 9.56 -7.60 -1.57
C THR A 3 8.91 -8.92 -1.16
N SER A 4 8.43 -9.67 -2.14
CA SER A 4 7.89 -11.03 -1.93
C SER A 4 8.62 -11.99 -2.86
N HIS A 5 9.35 -12.94 -2.29
CA HIS A 5 9.97 -14.07 -2.99
C HIS A 5 9.05 -15.29 -2.93
N CYS A 6 8.91 -16.00 -4.04
CA CYS A 6 8.47 -17.40 -4.08
C CYS A 6 9.15 -18.07 -5.28
N ASP A 7 9.94 -19.09 -4.99
CA ASP A 7 10.58 -19.98 -5.96
C ASP A 7 9.54 -20.81 -6.70
N ALA A 8 9.68 -20.85 -8.03
CA ALA A 8 9.16 -21.91 -8.88
C ALA A 8 9.95 -21.87 -10.19
N ASP A 9 10.76 -22.90 -10.41
CA ASP A 9 11.52 -23.12 -11.63
C ASP A 9 10.62 -23.18 -12.86
N GLN A 10 10.96 -22.39 -13.88
CA GLN A 10 10.95 -22.80 -15.30
C GLN A 10 11.58 -21.70 -16.17
N GLU A 11 12.62 -22.08 -16.91
CA GLU A 11 13.30 -21.28 -17.91
C GLU A 11 12.35 -20.85 -19.05
N GLN A 12 12.35 -19.56 -19.39
CA GLN A 12 12.58 -19.14 -20.77
C GLN A 12 12.89 -17.64 -20.89
N VAL A 13 13.85 -17.43 -21.79
CA VAL A 13 14.62 -16.26 -22.21
C VAL A 13 13.74 -15.08 -22.66
N GLY A 14 14.18 -13.87 -22.33
CA GLY A 14 13.64 -12.63 -22.91
C GLY A 14 13.90 -11.42 -22.03
N GLY A 15 15.00 -10.70 -22.33
CA GLY A 15 15.42 -9.50 -21.63
C GLY A 15 14.51 -8.29 -21.90
N GLY A 16 14.45 -7.39 -20.93
CA GLY A 16 13.72 -6.12 -20.98
C GLY A 16 13.37 -5.66 -19.57
N ASP A 17 14.25 -4.86 -18.98
CA ASP A 17 14.03 -4.19 -17.69
C ASP A 17 13.01 -3.05 -17.90
N GLY A 18 11.72 -3.41 -17.88
CA GLY A 18 10.60 -2.51 -18.13
C GLY A 18 9.88 -2.17 -16.83
N ASN A 19 10.21 -1.03 -16.22
CA ASN A 19 9.34 -0.40 -15.24
C ASN A 19 8.21 0.33 -15.98
N ASP A 20 7.03 -0.30 -16.05
CA ASP A 20 5.80 0.35 -16.51
C ASP A 20 5.27 1.22 -15.35
N GLU A 21 5.57 2.53 -15.37
CA GLU A 21 4.99 3.52 -14.45
C GLU A 21 3.73 4.13 -15.08
N ASN A 22 2.58 3.98 -14.41
CA ASN A 22 1.34 4.60 -14.85
C ASN A 22 0.75 5.46 -13.72
N VAL A 23 0.59 6.76 -13.96
CA VAL A 23 0.01 7.71 -13.01
C VAL A 23 -1.44 7.94 -13.39
N VAL A 24 -2.35 7.66 -12.47
CA VAL A 24 -3.79 7.85 -12.68
C VAL A 24 -4.31 8.85 -11.65
N ILE A 25 -5.14 9.78 -12.11
CA ILE A 25 -5.81 10.77 -11.28
C ILE A 25 -7.30 10.44 -11.32
N GLN A 26 -7.87 10.02 -10.19
CA GLN A 26 -9.31 9.76 -10.05
C GLN A 26 -9.81 10.40 -8.76
N GLN A 27 -10.95 11.09 -8.86
CA GLN A 27 -11.76 11.54 -7.72
C GLN A 27 -10.97 12.24 -6.60
N ASN A 28 -10.09 13.20 -6.95
CA ASN A 28 -9.31 14.03 -6.02
C ASN A 28 -8.16 13.34 -5.26
N HIS A 29 -7.80 12.10 -5.62
CA HIS A 29 -6.60 11.45 -5.10
C HIS A 29 -5.70 10.99 -6.25
N ARG A 30 -4.39 11.17 -6.07
CA ARG A 30 -3.38 10.74 -7.03
C ARG A 30 -2.93 9.35 -6.63
N PHE A 31 -2.95 8.41 -7.56
CA PHE A 31 -2.25 7.15 -7.38
C PHE A 31 -1.29 6.83 -8.53
N MET A 32 -0.29 6.03 -8.21
CA MET A 32 0.72 5.59 -9.16
C MET A 32 0.88 4.09 -9.02
N ASP A 33 0.78 3.40 -10.15
CA ASP A 33 1.13 1.99 -10.22
C ASP A 33 2.56 1.84 -10.71
N LYS A 34 3.33 1.04 -9.96
CA LYS A 34 4.60 0.49 -10.43
C LYS A 34 4.47 -1.01 -10.48
N SER A 35 4.72 -1.59 -11.64
CA SER A 35 4.75 -3.03 -11.81
C SER A 35 6.19 -3.46 -12.08
N ALA A 36 6.64 -4.49 -11.38
CA ALA A 36 7.97 -5.08 -11.56
C ALA A 36 7.85 -6.57 -11.88
N VAL A 37 8.93 -7.15 -12.40
CA VAL A 37 9.07 -8.60 -12.64
C VAL A 37 7.90 -9.16 -13.48
N LYS A 38 7.87 -8.85 -14.78
CA LYS A 38 6.84 -9.34 -15.71
C LYS A 38 5.39 -9.10 -15.22
N ARG A 39 5.13 -7.98 -14.53
CA ARG A 39 3.83 -7.57 -13.96
C ARG A 39 3.29 -8.43 -12.81
N LYS A 40 4.11 -9.30 -12.21
CA LYS A 40 3.74 -10.16 -11.08
C LYS A 40 3.77 -9.43 -9.73
N ALA A 41 4.68 -8.47 -9.58
CA ALA A 41 4.70 -7.57 -8.44
C ALA A 41 4.05 -6.23 -8.83
N ASN A 42 3.19 -5.71 -7.97
CA ASN A 42 2.56 -4.42 -8.17
C ASN A 42 2.57 -3.61 -6.88
N HIS A 43 2.93 -2.34 -7.01
CA HIS A 43 2.82 -1.34 -5.97
C HIS A 43 1.84 -0.30 -6.45
N ARG A 44 0.76 -0.08 -5.70
CA ARG A 44 -0.10 1.08 -5.87
C ARG A 44 0.17 2.07 -4.76
N PHE A 45 0.68 3.24 -5.13
CA PHE A 45 0.95 4.33 -4.22
C PHE A 45 -0.24 5.26 -4.20
N PHE A 46 -0.75 5.58 -3.01
CA PHE A 46 -1.84 6.53 -2.82
C PHE A 46 -1.31 7.76 -2.11
N TYR A 47 -1.58 8.94 -2.66
CA TYR A 47 -1.12 10.22 -2.08
C TYR A 47 -2.32 11.00 -1.56
N PRO A 48 -2.27 11.49 -0.30
CA PRO A 48 -3.30 12.37 0.21
C PRO A 48 -3.31 13.69 -0.56
N ASN A 49 -4.48 14.31 -0.67
CA ASN A 49 -4.61 15.68 -1.12
C ASN A 49 -4.30 16.65 0.05
N GLU A 50 -4.28 17.95 -0.24
CA GLU A 50 -3.98 19.00 0.74
C GLU A 50 -4.91 19.00 1.96
N THR A 51 -6.17 18.57 1.79
CA THR A 51 -7.15 18.52 2.89
C THR A 51 -7.01 17.27 3.75
N ASP A 52 -6.59 16.15 3.17
CA ASP A 52 -6.52 14.84 3.83
C ASP A 52 -5.14 14.55 4.43
N LYS A 53 -4.10 15.31 4.07
CA LYS A 53 -2.73 15.05 4.52
C LYS A 53 -2.53 15.18 6.04
N TYR A 54 -3.45 15.85 6.73
CA TYR A 54 -3.41 16.05 8.18
C TYR A 54 -4.26 15.05 8.98
N ASP A 55 -5.10 14.25 8.32
CA ASP A 55 -5.97 13.27 8.97
C ASP A 55 -5.82 11.90 8.29
N LEU A 56 -4.92 11.09 8.86
CA LEU A 56 -4.61 9.76 8.36
C LEU A 56 -5.84 8.83 8.36
N LEU A 57 -6.72 8.94 9.37
CA LEU A 57 -7.90 8.08 9.49
C LEU A 57 -8.93 8.43 8.40
N SER A 58 -9.16 9.72 8.18
CA SER A 58 -10.02 10.20 7.10
C SER A 58 -9.49 9.78 5.74
N PHE A 59 -8.18 9.95 5.49
CA PHE A 59 -7.53 9.50 4.26
C PHE A 59 -7.75 8.00 4.02
N PHE A 60 -7.49 7.16 5.02
CA PHE A 60 -7.68 5.71 4.90
C PHE A 60 -9.12 5.30 4.63
N THR A 61 -10.06 5.93 5.31
CA THR A 61 -11.49 5.65 5.13
C THR A 61 -11.92 5.96 3.70
N LYS A 62 -11.43 7.07 3.14
CA LYS A 62 -11.73 7.48 1.75
C LYS A 62 -11.08 6.58 0.72
N MET A 63 -9.85 6.13 0.94
CA MET A 63 -9.11 5.29 -0.03
C MET A 63 -9.51 3.81 -0.01
N ARG A 64 -10.22 3.37 1.04
CA ARG A 64 -10.57 1.96 1.24
C ARG A 64 -11.28 1.33 0.03
N PRO A 65 -12.30 1.96 -0.61
CA PRO A 65 -12.94 1.41 -1.80
C PRO A 65 -11.95 1.17 -2.94
N GLU A 66 -11.09 2.15 -3.24
CA GLU A 66 -10.13 2.13 -4.35
C GLU A 66 -9.03 1.09 -4.13
N ILE A 67 -8.54 0.96 -2.89
CA ILE A 67 -7.62 -0.12 -2.53
C ILE A 67 -8.35 -1.46 -2.70
N GLY A 68 -9.61 -1.54 -2.26
CA GLY A 68 -10.42 -2.75 -2.36
C GLY A 68 -10.62 -3.22 -3.80
N ASP A 69 -11.03 -2.31 -4.68
CA ASP A 69 -11.25 -2.59 -6.10
C ASP A 69 -9.96 -2.98 -6.79
N HIS A 70 -8.83 -2.34 -6.45
CA HIS A 70 -7.52 -2.74 -6.95
C HIS A 70 -7.17 -4.17 -6.55
N LEU A 71 -7.29 -4.51 -5.27
CA LEU A 71 -6.94 -5.85 -4.77
C LEU A 71 -7.84 -6.91 -5.40
N LYS A 72 -9.14 -6.64 -5.56
CA LYS A 72 -10.09 -7.53 -6.25
C LYS A 72 -9.69 -7.74 -7.71
N GLU A 73 -9.42 -6.67 -8.45
CA GLU A 73 -9.00 -6.77 -9.85
C GLU A 73 -7.69 -7.54 -9.99
N ARG A 74 -6.71 -7.29 -9.12
CA ARG A 74 -5.44 -8.04 -9.12
C ARG A 74 -5.64 -9.50 -8.75
N CYS A 75 -6.50 -9.81 -7.78
CA CYS A 75 -6.83 -11.18 -7.41
C CYS A 75 -7.52 -11.91 -8.57
N ARG A 76 -8.42 -11.25 -9.30
CA ARG A 76 -9.07 -11.80 -10.49
C ARG A 76 -8.07 -12.15 -11.59
N LEU A 77 -7.10 -11.27 -11.84
CA LEU A 77 -6.07 -11.48 -12.87
C LEU A 77 -5.05 -12.57 -12.50
N LEU A 78 -4.75 -12.72 -11.20
CA LEU A 78 -3.69 -13.62 -10.71
C LEU A 78 -4.23 -14.94 -10.12
N GLN A 79 -5.56 -15.10 -10.02
CA GLN A 79 -6.28 -16.20 -9.37
C GLN A 79 -6.08 -16.31 -7.84
N HIS A 80 -5.05 -15.66 -7.30
CA HIS A 80 -4.78 -15.49 -5.88
C HIS A 80 -3.89 -14.27 -5.70
N LEU A 81 -3.90 -13.68 -4.50
CA LEU A 81 -3.12 -12.48 -4.21
C LEU A 81 -2.60 -12.52 -2.77
N LYS A 82 -1.31 -12.23 -2.60
CA LYS A 82 -0.73 -11.85 -1.30
C LYS A 82 -0.51 -10.35 -1.30
N TRP A 83 -0.90 -9.68 -0.23
CA TRP A 83 -0.79 -8.22 -0.13
C TRP A 83 -0.55 -7.77 1.31
N TYR A 84 -0.08 -6.55 1.47
CA TYR A 84 0.01 -5.85 2.73
C TYR A 84 0.04 -4.35 2.51
N LEU A 85 -0.20 -3.59 3.57
CA LEU A 85 -0.21 -2.13 3.56
C LEU A 85 1.07 -1.58 4.18
N VAL A 86 1.48 -0.44 3.67
CA VAL A 86 2.58 0.36 4.19
C VAL A 86 2.10 1.80 4.29
N VAL A 87 2.40 2.44 5.42
CA VAL A 87 2.12 3.85 5.69
C VAL A 87 3.42 4.54 6.03
N ASN A 88 3.74 5.54 5.22
CA ASN A 88 4.82 6.47 5.48
C ASN A 88 4.18 7.81 5.79
N VAL A 89 4.48 8.38 6.94
CA VAL A 89 4.07 9.76 7.28
C VAL A 89 5.30 10.57 7.60
N GLU A 90 5.20 11.88 7.37
CA GLU A 90 6.17 12.84 7.83
C GLU A 90 5.50 13.71 8.88
N LEU A 91 6.05 13.70 10.09
CA LEU A 91 5.61 14.51 11.22
C LEU A 91 6.62 15.63 11.40
N GLN A 92 6.16 16.86 11.29
CA GLN A 92 6.96 18.05 11.53
C GLN A 92 6.42 18.77 12.77
N ARG A 93 7.34 19.19 13.64
CA ARG A 93 7.02 20.00 14.82
C ARG A 93 7.99 21.16 14.90
N GLU A 94 7.47 22.36 15.12
CA GLU A 94 8.29 23.50 15.51
C GLU A 94 8.59 23.43 17.02
N SER A 95 9.87 23.51 17.37
CA SER A 95 10.34 23.61 18.73
C SER A 95 10.16 25.04 19.26
N ASN A 96 10.17 25.20 20.58
CA ASN A 96 10.06 26.52 21.22
C ASN A 96 11.24 27.45 20.90
N LEU A 97 12.31 26.93 20.30
CA LEU A 97 13.50 27.67 19.87
C LEU A 97 13.45 28.05 18.38
N GLY A 98 12.36 27.72 17.67
CA GLY A 98 12.21 27.98 16.24
C GLY A 98 12.88 26.95 15.33
N GLU A 99 13.30 25.80 15.88
CA GLU A 99 13.87 24.70 15.10
C GLU A 99 12.75 23.76 14.64
N THR A 100 12.82 23.22 13.43
CA THR A 100 11.87 22.23 12.92
C THR A 100 12.40 20.81 13.19
N ASP A 101 11.74 20.08 14.08
CA ASP A 101 11.97 18.66 14.29
C ASP A 101 11.13 17.86 13.29
N THR A 102 11.77 16.96 12.55
CA THR A 102 11.10 16.08 11.59
C THR A 102 11.27 14.62 11.98
N SER A 103 10.19 13.85 11.94
CA SER A 103 10.18 12.40 12.11
C SER A 103 9.45 11.74 10.95
N GLN A 104 9.95 10.60 10.49
CA GLN A 104 9.37 9.85 9.38
C GLN A 104 9.06 8.41 9.82
N PRO A 105 8.02 8.19 10.65
CA PRO A 105 7.69 6.84 11.07
C PRO A 105 7.15 6.01 9.90
N TYR A 106 7.50 4.73 9.94
CA TYR A 106 7.16 3.72 8.94
C TYR A 106 6.29 2.66 9.60
N PHE A 107 5.06 2.50 9.11
CA PHE A 107 4.15 1.46 9.58
C PHE A 107 3.88 0.46 8.47
N HIS A 108 3.74 -0.81 8.83
CA HIS A 108 3.32 -1.84 7.88
C HIS A 108 2.34 -2.80 8.55
N SER A 109 1.41 -3.33 7.77
CA SER A 109 0.59 -4.44 8.23
C SER A 109 1.36 -5.77 8.13
N GLY A 110 0.77 -6.84 8.67
CA GLY A 110 1.13 -8.19 8.27
C GLY A 110 0.71 -8.49 6.82
N THR A 111 1.10 -9.67 6.34
CA THR A 111 0.70 -10.17 5.01
C THR A 111 -0.67 -10.85 5.07
N PHE A 112 -1.54 -10.48 4.13
CA PHE A 112 -2.85 -11.06 3.92
C PHE A 112 -2.88 -11.84 2.62
N PHE A 113 -3.76 -12.84 2.58
CA PHE A 113 -3.94 -13.73 1.44
C PHE A 113 -5.39 -13.63 0.98
N MET A 114 -5.57 -13.50 -0.32
CA MET A 114 -6.85 -13.59 -1.00
C MET A 114 -6.77 -14.77 -1.97
N LEU A 115 -7.69 -15.71 -1.82
CA LEU A 115 -7.89 -16.84 -2.73
C LEU A 115 -8.95 -16.51 -3.79
N SER A 116 -9.81 -15.53 -3.53
CA SER A 116 -10.79 -15.04 -4.49
C SER A 116 -11.10 -13.56 -4.28
N GLU A 117 -11.65 -12.90 -5.31
CA GLU A 117 -12.18 -11.54 -5.22
C GLU A 117 -13.40 -11.39 -4.28
N LYS A 118 -13.97 -12.51 -3.83
CA LYS A 118 -15.11 -12.58 -2.91
C LYS A 118 -14.70 -12.77 -1.45
N ASP A 119 -13.41 -12.92 -1.18
CA ASP A 119 -12.90 -13.02 0.18
C ASP A 119 -13.27 -11.77 0.99
N ASP A 120 -13.49 -11.93 2.29
CA ASP A 120 -13.85 -10.83 3.20
C ASP A 120 -12.67 -9.85 3.35
N LEU A 121 -12.61 -8.93 2.40
CA LEU A 121 -11.58 -7.92 2.33
C LEU A 121 -11.75 -6.86 3.43
N ASP A 122 -12.98 -6.65 3.90
CA ASP A 122 -13.27 -5.68 4.94
C ASP A 122 -12.71 -6.09 6.30
N HIS A 123 -12.83 -7.38 6.63
CA HIS A 123 -12.16 -7.95 7.78
C HIS A 123 -10.64 -7.75 7.72
N ASN A 124 -10.03 -8.06 6.57
CA ASN A 124 -8.59 -7.94 6.38
C ASN A 124 -8.11 -6.48 6.42
N PHE A 125 -8.85 -5.54 5.83
CA PHE A 125 -8.54 -4.11 5.92
C PHE A 125 -8.56 -3.60 7.35
N ASN A 126 -9.61 -3.92 8.11
CA ASN A 126 -9.71 -3.51 9.50
C ASN A 126 -8.55 -4.07 10.33
N LYS A 127 -8.19 -5.33 10.10
CA LYS A 127 -7.04 -5.96 10.76
C LYS A 127 -5.71 -5.32 10.36
N ALA A 128 -5.52 -5.01 9.08
CA ALA A 128 -4.32 -4.34 8.57
C ALA A 128 -4.17 -2.94 9.18
N PHE A 129 -5.26 -2.17 9.21
CA PHE A 129 -5.29 -0.84 9.78
C PHE A 129 -5.01 -0.86 11.28
N GLN A 130 -5.70 -1.71 12.04
CA GLN A 130 -5.47 -1.82 13.48
C GLN A 130 -4.04 -2.24 13.83
N ALA A 131 -3.43 -3.14 13.06
CA ALA A 131 -2.04 -3.56 13.29
C ALA A 131 -1.06 -2.38 13.20
N MET A 132 -1.32 -1.41 12.31
CA MET A 132 -0.46 -0.23 12.15
C MET A 132 -0.49 0.72 13.37
N PHE A 133 -1.50 0.62 14.26
CA PHE A 133 -1.61 1.46 15.46
C PHE A 133 -1.49 0.68 16.78
N LYS A 134 -1.35 -0.65 16.74
CA LYS A 134 -1.32 -1.50 17.93
C LYS A 134 0.09 -1.79 18.48
N ASP A 135 1.14 -1.39 17.79
CA ASP A 135 2.53 -1.64 18.23
C ASP A 135 3.14 -0.50 19.08
N GLN A 136 2.37 0.13 19.98
CA GLN A 136 2.94 1.03 20.99
C GLN A 136 2.66 0.64 22.47
N ASP A 137 2.01 -0.49 22.74
CA ASP A 137 1.78 -0.98 24.11
C ASP A 137 2.67 -2.19 24.48
N GLY A 138 3.98 -1.98 24.52
CA GLY A 138 4.95 -2.92 25.10
C GLY A 138 6.38 -2.59 24.67
N GLY A 139 7.26 -2.00 25.49
CA GLY A 139 7.44 -2.21 26.92
C GLY A 139 8.49 -3.29 27.13
#